data_AF-R2RRK6-F1
#
_entry.id   AF-R2RRK6-F1
#
_cell.length_a   1.000
_cell.length_b   1.000
_cell.length_c   1.000
_cell.angle_alpha   90.00
_cell.angle_beta   90.00
_cell.angle_gamma   90.00
#
_symmetry.space_group_name_H-M   'P 1'
#
loop_
_entity.id
_entity.type
_entity.pdbx_description
1 polymer ?
#
loop_
_entity_poly.entity_id
_entity_poly.type
_entity_poly.pdbx_seq_one_letter_code
_entity_poly.pdbx_strand_id
1 'polypeptide(L)'
;MKRLTVTILALLTVFLAACSSHQTDKATEKVTPLKIETQLPADGVIKKEQMATIVGKKATYRFTGEQEQIRYTWFYPGQQVQNPVTQHLRVTFTDKKLEDIKKQANNAQEALQLHIEKMELAGTPQLAITLPTKWSVDQAFLVRKIKGKLKQVKGSEVSLEQGKTTTLKFRVLESDVDYYLVAGNSQKEASSSESQSSGAPTTATSESATTETENPAAPDEATTADSATGTLATTELAGDKDAAEQEAAGNPSVTNNQSQVVPGEKSESKGNSEADKETTPNKEATVTFSISAKTILNNWDQLKKEKQPFVPKDGWILAPTKVPLKAGDSVYDLLVRATRDAGIQMEASWTPMYDAYYIEGINQLYEFDCGGLSGWMFQVNGWFPNYGTSKYTDLHDGDVIQMAYTCDLGHDLGAN
;
A
#
# COMPACT_ATOMS: atom_id res chain seq x y z
N MET A 1 65.22 56.28 45.58
CA MET A 1 66.63 55.83 45.73
C MET A 1 66.65 54.32 45.89
N LYS A 2 67.70 53.60 45.45
CA LYS A 2 68.20 52.27 45.91
C LYS A 2 67.20 51.07 46.01
N ARG A 3 67.51 49.82 45.61
CA ARG A 3 68.60 49.20 44.80
C ARG A 3 68.33 47.67 44.65
N LEU A 4 68.54 47.07 43.46
CA LEU A 4 68.78 45.61 43.21
C LEU A 4 67.65 44.64 43.72
N THR A 5 67.60 43.30 43.58
CA THR A 5 68.28 42.17 42.83
C THR A 5 67.22 41.04 42.66
N VAL A 6 67.33 39.92 41.92
CA VAL A 6 68.29 39.25 41.00
C VAL A 6 67.51 38.34 40.01
N THR A 7 68.18 37.71 39.03
CA THR A 7 67.63 36.76 38.03
C THR A 7 67.56 35.30 38.52
N ILE A 8 66.59 34.49 38.02
CA ILE A 8 66.60 33.01 37.75
C ILE A 8 65.15 32.65 37.32
N LEU A 9 64.84 32.24 36.08
CA LEU A 9 65.17 31.02 35.31
C LEU A 9 64.35 29.77 35.72
N ALA A 10 63.30 29.46 34.92
CA ALA A 10 62.83 28.10 34.62
C ALA A 10 61.84 28.13 33.43
N LEU A 11 62.21 27.58 32.27
CA LEU A 11 61.23 27.13 31.27
C LEU A 11 60.89 25.66 31.57
N LEU A 12 59.60 25.30 31.61
CA LEU A 12 59.17 23.92 31.70
C LEU A 12 58.44 23.51 30.41
N THR A 13 59.14 22.79 29.53
CA THR A 13 58.57 22.25 28.29
C THR A 13 57.79 20.96 28.58
N VAL A 14 56.46 21.04 28.53
CA VAL A 14 55.60 19.85 28.61
C VAL A 14 55.52 19.19 27.24
N PHE A 15 56.11 17.99 27.11
CA PHE A 15 55.83 17.10 25.99
C PHE A 15 54.40 16.55 26.09
N LEU A 16 53.63 16.67 25.00
CA LEU A 16 52.45 15.84 24.77
C LEU A 16 52.69 15.00 23.51
N ALA A 17 52.66 13.68 23.66
CA ALA A 17 52.93 12.74 22.58
C ALA A 17 51.73 12.65 21.62
N ALA A 18 52.00 12.53 20.33
CA ALA A 18 50.98 12.37 19.31
C ALA A 18 50.43 10.93 19.29
N CYS A 19 49.23 10.72 19.80
CA CYS A 19 48.41 9.56 19.45
C CYS A 19 47.56 9.89 18.23
N SER A 20 47.90 9.34 17.06
CA SER A 20 47.12 9.54 15.83
C SER A 20 45.86 8.67 15.84
N SER A 21 44.75 9.23 16.30
CA SER A 21 43.42 8.71 15.96
C SER A 21 43.14 9.04 14.49
N HIS A 22 43.32 8.06 13.60
CA HIS A 22 42.84 8.15 12.22
C HIS A 22 41.31 8.10 12.20
N GLN A 23 40.67 9.23 12.49
CA GLN A 23 39.26 9.42 12.23
C GLN A 23 39.08 9.54 10.72
N THR A 24 38.69 8.44 10.08
CA THR A 24 38.29 8.45 8.67
C THR A 24 36.96 9.16 8.56
N ASP A 25 36.99 10.48 8.34
CA ASP A 25 35.80 11.24 7.97
C ASP A 25 35.22 10.66 6.68
N LYS A 26 34.16 9.86 6.82
CA LYS A 26 33.27 9.55 5.70
C LYS A 26 32.68 10.88 5.25
N ALA A 27 33.25 11.45 4.20
CA ALA A 27 32.76 12.68 3.59
C ALA A 27 31.27 12.51 3.27
N THR A 28 30.41 13.23 4.00
CA THR A 28 28.96 13.15 3.82
C THR A 28 28.63 13.71 2.45
N GLU A 29 28.42 12.81 1.47
CA GLU A 29 28.15 13.17 0.08
C GLU A 29 26.96 14.13 0.06
N LYS A 30 27.19 15.38 -0.39
CA LYS A 30 26.18 16.44 -0.31
C LYS A 30 25.06 16.17 -1.31
N VAL A 31 24.03 15.48 -0.81
CA VAL A 31 22.79 15.17 -1.53
C VAL A 31 22.22 16.43 -2.16
N THR A 32 22.20 16.47 -3.49
CA THR A 32 21.59 17.59 -4.23
C THR A 32 20.07 17.48 -4.11
N PRO A 33 19.37 18.51 -3.57
CA PRO A 33 17.91 18.46 -3.44
C PRO A 33 17.21 18.35 -4.79
N LEU A 34 16.12 17.59 -4.81
CA LEU A 34 15.29 17.43 -6.01
C LEU A 34 14.59 18.74 -6.38
N LYS A 35 14.52 19.00 -7.68
CA LYS A 35 13.80 20.14 -8.27
C LYS A 35 12.36 19.73 -8.58
N ILE A 36 11.45 20.70 -8.55
CA ILE A 36 10.04 20.52 -8.93
C ILE A 36 9.90 19.87 -10.31
N GLU A 37 10.82 20.15 -11.24
CA GLU A 37 10.97 19.41 -12.49
C GLU A 37 12.40 18.87 -12.59
N THR A 38 12.50 17.55 -12.76
CA THR A 38 13.76 16.79 -12.81
C THR A 38 13.71 15.85 -14.02
N GLN A 39 14.72 15.91 -14.90
CA GLN A 39 14.89 14.88 -15.92
C GLN A 39 15.48 13.63 -15.26
N LEU A 40 14.94 12.45 -15.56
CA LEU A 40 15.46 11.19 -15.05
C LEU A 40 16.88 10.91 -15.57
N PRO A 41 17.77 10.32 -14.76
CA PRO A 41 19.03 9.77 -15.26
C PRO A 41 18.76 8.56 -16.18
N ALA A 42 19.77 8.10 -16.91
CA ALA A 42 19.62 7.01 -17.88
C ALA A 42 19.28 5.64 -17.25
N ASP A 43 19.58 5.45 -15.97
CA ASP A 43 19.15 4.29 -15.17
C ASP A 43 17.69 4.40 -14.68
N GLY A 44 17.10 5.60 -14.70
CA GLY A 44 15.79 5.90 -14.13
C GLY A 44 15.77 6.01 -12.60
N VAL A 45 16.92 5.93 -11.92
CA VAL A 45 16.99 5.78 -10.46
C VAL A 45 17.01 7.14 -9.77
N ILE A 46 16.12 7.33 -8.79
CA ILE A 46 16.19 8.43 -7.82
C ILE A 46 16.49 7.82 -6.45
N LYS A 47 17.65 8.16 -5.87
CA LYS A 47 18.12 7.56 -4.61
C LYS A 47 17.21 7.93 -3.41
N LYS A 48 17.14 7.06 -2.40
CA LYS A 48 16.44 7.30 -1.12
C LYS A 48 16.76 8.68 -0.52
N GLU A 49 18.02 9.10 -0.53
CA GLU A 49 18.45 10.38 0.04
C GLU A 49 17.90 11.57 -0.75
N GLN A 50 17.77 11.43 -2.07
CA GLN A 50 17.15 12.45 -2.93
C GLN A 50 15.65 12.54 -2.64
N MET A 51 14.95 11.40 -2.53
CA MET A 51 13.54 11.35 -2.13
C MET A 51 13.30 11.93 -0.73
N ALA A 52 14.22 11.74 0.22
CA ALA A 52 14.17 12.38 1.54
C ALA A 52 14.14 13.92 1.44
N THR A 53 14.68 14.52 0.38
CA THR A 53 14.63 15.98 0.17
C THR A 53 13.24 16.50 -0.23
N ILE A 54 12.24 15.64 -0.49
CA ILE A 54 10.88 16.05 -0.86
C ILE A 54 9.80 15.68 0.18
N VAL A 55 10.18 14.98 1.25
CA VAL A 55 9.29 14.52 2.34
C VAL A 55 8.44 15.66 2.92
N GLY A 56 7.15 15.42 3.06
CA GLY A 56 6.16 16.33 3.66
C GLY A 56 5.89 17.63 2.88
N LYS A 57 6.57 17.91 1.75
CA LYS A 57 6.50 19.21 1.08
C LYS A 57 5.20 19.41 0.30
N LYS A 58 4.59 20.59 0.48
CA LYS A 58 3.36 21.04 -0.20
C LYS A 58 3.60 21.41 -1.68
N ALA A 59 4.11 20.47 -2.45
CA ALA A 59 4.43 20.60 -3.88
C ALA A 59 4.44 19.23 -4.56
N THR A 60 4.12 19.20 -5.85
CA THR A 60 4.23 18.00 -6.69
C THR A 60 5.54 18.02 -7.48
N TYR A 61 6.35 16.99 -7.28
CA TYR A 61 7.63 16.80 -7.96
C TYR A 61 7.44 15.99 -9.24
N ARG A 62 8.05 16.43 -10.33
CA ARG A 62 7.90 15.86 -11.67
C ARG A 62 9.21 15.22 -12.12
N PHE A 63 9.15 13.95 -12.48
CA PHE A 63 10.28 13.20 -13.03
C PHE A 63 9.98 12.76 -14.46
N THR A 64 10.68 13.33 -15.44
CA THR A 64 10.42 13.08 -16.87
C THR A 64 11.45 12.13 -17.45
N GLY A 65 10.98 11.13 -18.20
CA GLY A 65 11.78 10.21 -19.00
C GLY A 65 11.19 10.03 -20.40
N GLU A 66 11.92 9.33 -21.27
CA GLU A 66 11.53 9.13 -22.66
C GLU A 66 12.09 7.78 -23.18
N GLN A 67 11.30 7.02 -23.94
CA GLN A 67 11.75 5.86 -24.72
C GLN A 67 11.32 6.08 -26.17
N GLU A 68 12.28 6.06 -27.10
CA GLU A 68 12.08 6.25 -28.54
C GLU A 68 11.39 7.59 -28.88
N GLN A 69 10.06 7.64 -28.85
CA GLN A 69 9.24 8.85 -29.02
C GLN A 69 8.12 8.97 -27.97
N ILE A 70 8.02 8.03 -27.03
CA ILE A 70 7.05 8.02 -25.94
C ILE A 70 7.68 8.71 -24.75
N ARG A 71 7.14 9.88 -24.39
CA ARG A 71 7.52 10.59 -23.17
C ARG A 71 6.67 10.12 -22.01
N TYR A 72 7.24 10.06 -20.82
CA TYR A 72 6.50 9.85 -19.59
C TYR A 72 6.95 10.83 -18.49
N THR A 73 6.00 11.21 -17.63
CA THR A 73 6.26 12.06 -16.47
C THR A 73 5.57 11.46 -15.25
N TRP A 74 6.36 11.15 -14.22
CA TRP A 74 5.88 10.83 -12.89
C TRP A 74 5.56 12.12 -12.12
N PHE A 75 4.52 12.07 -11.29
CA PHE A 75 4.07 13.17 -10.43
C PHE A 75 4.00 12.64 -8.99
N TYR A 76 4.96 13.02 -8.15
CA TYR A 76 5.02 12.67 -6.73
C TYR A 76 4.58 13.85 -5.85
N PRO A 77 3.42 13.77 -5.16
CA PRO A 77 3.05 14.77 -4.16
C PRO A 77 3.99 14.63 -2.95
N GLY A 78 4.79 15.65 -2.65
CA GLY A 78 5.77 15.60 -1.55
C GLY A 78 5.13 15.32 -0.19
N GLN A 79 3.88 15.70 0.01
CA GLN A 79 3.08 15.40 1.21
C GLN A 79 2.79 13.89 1.41
N GLN A 80 2.83 13.08 0.36
CA GLN A 80 2.64 11.63 0.44
C GLN A 80 3.96 10.87 0.60
N VAL A 81 5.10 11.50 0.28
CA VAL A 81 6.43 10.95 0.56
C VAL A 81 6.68 11.09 2.06
N GLN A 82 6.36 10.04 2.83
CA GLN A 82 6.54 9.99 4.28
C GLN A 82 7.77 9.13 4.65
N ASN A 83 7.81 7.89 4.14
CA ASN A 83 8.95 6.98 4.29
C ASN A 83 9.72 6.92 2.95
N PRO A 84 10.79 7.72 2.76
CA PRO A 84 11.51 7.77 1.50
C PRO A 84 12.32 6.49 1.28
N VAL A 85 12.24 5.96 0.07
CA VAL A 85 12.99 4.79 -0.43
C VAL A 85 13.51 5.11 -1.84
N THR A 86 14.45 4.32 -2.35
CA THR A 86 14.95 4.49 -3.73
C THR A 86 13.82 4.19 -4.72
N GLN A 87 13.68 4.99 -5.76
CA GLN A 87 12.66 4.81 -6.79
C GLN A 87 13.29 4.44 -8.13
N HIS A 88 12.80 3.36 -8.73
CA HIS A 88 13.18 2.87 -10.06
C HIS A 88 12.19 3.40 -11.10
N LEU A 89 12.29 4.69 -11.40
CA LEU A 89 11.30 5.42 -12.19
C LEU A 89 11.39 5.17 -13.71
N ARG A 90 12.21 4.21 -14.16
CA ARG A 90 12.19 3.81 -15.57
C ARG A 90 10.88 3.10 -15.88
N VAL A 91 10.20 3.59 -16.92
CA VAL A 91 9.08 2.89 -17.56
C VAL A 91 9.57 2.41 -18.92
N THR A 92 9.28 1.17 -19.27
CA THR A 92 9.51 0.63 -20.63
C THR A 92 8.18 0.31 -21.31
N PHE A 93 8.15 0.41 -22.64
CA PHE A 93 6.93 0.32 -23.45
C PHE A 93 7.07 -0.69 -24.58
N THR A 94 5.96 -1.35 -24.92
CA THR A 94 5.83 -2.05 -26.21
C THR A 94 4.41 -2.03 -26.76
N ASP A 95 4.32 -1.90 -28.07
CA ASP A 95 3.13 -1.95 -28.93
C ASP A 95 2.93 -3.35 -29.58
N LYS A 96 3.92 -4.24 -29.45
CA LYS A 96 4.00 -5.49 -30.21
C LYS A 96 3.19 -6.62 -29.56
N LYS A 97 2.52 -7.43 -30.40
CA LYS A 97 1.75 -8.64 -30.01
C LYS A 97 0.54 -8.37 -29.09
N LEU A 98 -0.03 -7.17 -29.13
CA LEU A 98 -1.14 -6.78 -28.24
C LEU A 98 -2.55 -7.16 -28.75
N GLU A 99 -2.68 -7.83 -29.90
CA GLU A 99 -3.99 -8.16 -30.48
C GLU A 99 -4.87 -9.03 -29.57
N ASP A 100 -4.29 -9.97 -28.82
CA ASP A 100 -5.05 -10.77 -27.85
C ASP A 100 -5.37 -10.02 -26.55
N ILE A 101 -4.64 -8.93 -26.27
CA ILE A 101 -4.99 -7.97 -25.21
C ILE A 101 -6.18 -7.13 -25.67
N LYS A 102 -6.15 -6.60 -26.90
CA LYS A 102 -7.25 -5.85 -27.52
C LYS A 102 -8.56 -6.63 -27.51
N LYS A 103 -8.55 -7.88 -28.01
CA LYS A 103 -9.73 -8.78 -28.00
C LYS A 103 -10.30 -8.96 -26.60
N GLN A 104 -9.46 -9.30 -25.62
CA GLN A 104 -9.89 -9.48 -24.22
C GLN A 104 -10.40 -8.18 -23.57
N ALA A 105 -9.87 -7.03 -23.97
CA ALA A 105 -10.33 -5.70 -23.57
C ALA A 105 -11.54 -5.21 -24.39
N ASN A 106 -12.54 -6.08 -24.59
CA ASN A 106 -13.74 -5.83 -25.39
C ASN A 106 -13.47 -5.29 -26.81
N ASN A 107 -12.50 -5.91 -27.50
CA ASN A 107 -12.03 -5.48 -28.84
C ASN A 107 -11.56 -4.01 -28.88
N ALA A 108 -10.79 -3.59 -27.88
CA ALA A 108 -10.17 -2.27 -27.82
C ALA A 108 -9.41 -1.94 -29.12
N GLN A 109 -9.56 -0.71 -29.61
CA GLN A 109 -9.00 -0.28 -30.88
C GLN A 109 -7.49 -0.06 -30.76
N GLU A 110 -7.07 0.55 -29.65
CA GLU A 110 -5.69 0.90 -29.33
C GLU A 110 -5.24 0.17 -28.07
N ALA A 111 -3.95 -0.19 -28.03
CA ALA A 111 -3.32 -0.81 -26.87
C ALA A 111 -1.84 -0.46 -26.78
N LEU A 112 -1.33 -0.30 -25.55
CA LEU A 112 0.09 -0.14 -25.25
C LEU A 112 0.41 -0.91 -23.96
N GLN A 113 1.40 -1.81 -24.00
CA GLN A 113 1.97 -2.39 -22.78
C GLN A 113 2.99 -1.40 -22.21
N LEU A 114 2.97 -1.24 -20.88
CA LEU A 114 4.06 -0.66 -20.12
C LEU A 114 4.51 -1.61 -19.00
N HIS A 115 5.78 -1.54 -18.68
CA HIS A 115 6.38 -2.22 -17.53
C HIS A 115 7.09 -1.19 -16.64
N ILE A 116 6.90 -1.32 -15.32
CA ILE A 116 7.48 -0.45 -14.29
C ILE A 116 8.41 -1.30 -13.44
N GLU A 117 9.69 -0.95 -13.39
CA GLU A 117 10.71 -1.68 -12.62
C GLU A 117 10.33 -1.81 -11.13
N LYS A 118 10.75 -2.92 -10.50
CA LYS A 118 10.41 -3.22 -9.10
C LYS A 118 10.91 -2.13 -8.13
N MET A 119 9.99 -1.59 -7.35
CA MET A 119 10.25 -0.65 -6.24
C MET A 119 9.08 -0.61 -5.25
N GLU A 120 9.37 -0.42 -3.96
CA GLU A 120 8.39 0.12 -3.02
C GLU A 120 7.98 1.53 -3.48
N LEU A 121 6.69 1.84 -3.59
CA LEU A 121 6.23 3.18 -4.01
C LEU A 121 6.26 4.17 -2.84
N ALA A 122 6.99 5.27 -3.01
CA ALA A 122 7.07 6.34 -2.01
C ALA A 122 5.87 7.29 -2.12
N GLY A 123 4.70 6.87 -1.62
CA GLY A 123 3.41 7.58 -1.80
C GLY A 123 2.60 7.01 -2.97
N THR A 124 1.54 7.72 -3.38
CA THR A 124 0.65 7.32 -4.49
C THR A 124 0.88 8.19 -5.73
N PRO A 125 2.01 8.03 -6.46
CA PRO A 125 2.33 8.90 -7.58
C PRO A 125 1.34 8.71 -8.75
N GLN A 126 1.20 9.76 -9.56
CA GLN A 126 0.55 9.63 -10.86
C GLN A 126 1.60 9.50 -11.96
N LEU A 127 1.32 8.68 -12.97
CA LEU A 127 2.12 8.58 -14.19
C LEU A 127 1.31 9.14 -15.35
N ALA A 128 1.89 10.06 -16.12
CA ALA A 128 1.38 10.46 -17.43
C ALA A 128 2.30 9.92 -18.53
N ILE A 129 1.72 9.42 -19.60
CA ILE A 129 2.39 8.92 -20.80
C ILE A 129 1.86 9.72 -21.99
N THR A 130 2.76 10.38 -22.72
CA THR A 130 2.44 11.17 -23.91
C THR A 130 3.00 10.47 -25.14
N LEU A 131 2.09 10.05 -26.02
CA LEU A 131 2.36 9.38 -27.28
C LEU A 131 2.58 10.43 -28.38
N PRO A 132 3.47 10.19 -29.36
CA PRO A 132 3.75 11.14 -30.44
C PRO A 132 2.57 11.27 -31.42
N THR A 133 1.67 10.29 -31.44
CA THR A 133 0.46 10.23 -32.27
C THR A 133 -0.80 10.52 -31.47
N LYS A 134 -1.87 10.94 -32.15
CA LYS A 134 -3.22 11.03 -31.58
C LYS A 134 -3.98 9.73 -31.83
N TRP A 135 -4.40 9.05 -30.77
CA TRP A 135 -5.40 7.98 -30.83
C TRP A 135 -6.79 8.55 -31.15
N SER A 136 -7.57 7.81 -31.94
CA SER A 136 -8.93 8.20 -32.35
C SER A 136 -10.01 7.48 -31.54
N VAL A 137 -9.96 7.69 -30.22
CA VAL A 137 -10.72 6.99 -29.16
C VAL A 137 -11.34 8.02 -28.20
N ASP A 138 -12.38 7.68 -27.43
CA ASP A 138 -12.96 8.59 -26.41
C ASP A 138 -12.86 8.05 -24.97
N GLN A 139 -12.51 6.77 -24.78
CA GLN A 139 -12.23 6.15 -23.48
C GLN A 139 -10.88 5.44 -23.46
N ALA A 140 -10.27 5.35 -22.27
CA ALA A 140 -9.09 4.54 -22.01
C ALA A 140 -9.16 3.92 -20.61
N PHE A 141 -8.56 2.74 -20.43
CA PHE A 141 -8.53 1.99 -19.18
C PHE A 141 -7.14 1.40 -18.93
N LEU A 142 -6.72 1.37 -17.67
CA LEU A 142 -5.54 0.62 -17.23
C LEU A 142 -5.98 -0.79 -16.82
N VAL A 143 -5.43 -1.81 -17.46
CA VAL A 143 -5.71 -3.22 -17.14
C VAL A 143 -4.41 -4.00 -16.89
N ARG A 144 -4.47 -5.06 -16.08
CA ARG A 144 -3.38 -6.02 -15.89
C ARG A 144 -3.89 -7.46 -15.88
N LYS A 145 -2.99 -8.43 -16.03
CA LYS A 145 -3.32 -9.86 -15.90
C LYS A 145 -3.31 -10.27 -14.42
N ILE A 146 -4.43 -10.79 -13.92
CA ILE A 146 -4.54 -11.39 -12.58
C ILE A 146 -5.01 -12.84 -12.74
N LYS A 147 -4.17 -13.80 -12.36
CA LYS A 147 -4.38 -15.25 -12.58
C LYS A 147 -4.79 -15.55 -14.05
N GLY A 148 -4.00 -15.02 -14.98
CA GLY A 148 -4.16 -15.19 -16.43
C GLY A 148 -5.22 -14.31 -17.11
N LYS A 149 -6.20 -13.76 -16.37
CA LYS A 149 -7.30 -12.95 -16.94
C LYS A 149 -7.02 -11.45 -16.84
N LEU A 150 -7.32 -10.68 -17.88
CA LEU A 150 -7.30 -9.21 -17.78
C LEU A 150 -8.34 -8.71 -16.79
N LYS A 151 -7.96 -7.71 -15.98
CA LYS A 151 -8.84 -6.95 -15.09
C LYS A 151 -8.40 -5.48 -15.05
N GLN A 152 -9.37 -4.58 -14.95
CA GLN A 152 -9.12 -3.16 -14.73
C GLN A 152 -8.48 -2.92 -13.36
N VAL A 153 -7.51 -2.01 -13.32
CA VAL A 153 -6.89 -1.53 -12.08
C VAL A 153 -7.81 -0.46 -11.48
N LYS A 154 -8.49 -0.78 -10.39
CA LYS A 154 -9.38 0.14 -9.67
C LYS A 154 -8.56 1.20 -8.94
N GLY A 155 -9.03 2.45 -8.91
CA GLY A 155 -8.27 3.57 -8.37
C GLY A 155 -7.22 4.15 -9.32
N SER A 156 -6.95 3.47 -10.44
CA SER A 156 -6.08 3.92 -11.54
C SER A 156 -6.90 4.33 -12.75
N GLU A 157 -7.97 5.10 -12.52
CA GLU A 157 -8.81 5.67 -13.57
C GLU A 157 -7.94 6.52 -14.51
N VAL A 158 -8.06 6.29 -15.83
CA VAL A 158 -7.21 6.94 -16.84
C VAL A 158 -7.89 8.21 -17.34
N SER A 159 -7.33 9.37 -17.01
CA SER A 159 -7.66 10.61 -17.70
C SER A 159 -7.00 10.62 -19.07
N LEU A 160 -7.81 10.80 -20.12
CA LEU A 160 -7.41 10.82 -21.52
C LEU A 160 -7.45 12.26 -22.04
N GLU A 161 -6.29 12.82 -22.39
CA GLU A 161 -6.16 14.12 -23.03
C GLU A 161 -5.70 13.95 -24.49
N GLN A 162 -6.27 14.72 -25.41
CA GLN A 162 -6.01 14.57 -26.85
C GLN A 162 -5.87 15.91 -27.56
N GLY A 163 -4.83 16.02 -28.38
CA GLY A 163 -4.59 17.16 -29.26
C GLY A 163 -3.91 16.70 -30.55
N LYS A 164 -2.66 17.12 -30.75
CA LYS A 164 -1.76 16.53 -31.78
C LYS A 164 -1.17 15.19 -31.31
N THR A 165 -1.01 15.07 -30.00
CA THR A 165 -0.57 13.88 -29.24
C THR A 165 -1.74 13.31 -28.45
N THR A 166 -1.57 12.11 -27.91
CA THR A 166 -2.44 11.54 -26.86
C THR A 166 -1.66 11.46 -25.55
N THR A 167 -2.22 12.00 -24.47
CA THR A 167 -1.70 11.85 -23.11
C THR A 167 -2.66 11.00 -22.29
N LEU A 168 -2.13 9.97 -21.63
CA LEU A 168 -2.85 9.03 -20.78
C LEU A 168 -2.27 9.15 -19.37
N LYS A 169 -3.09 9.46 -18.37
CA LYS A 169 -2.61 9.70 -16.99
C LYS A 169 -3.47 8.99 -15.94
N PHE A 170 -2.83 8.38 -14.95
CA PHE A 170 -3.47 7.54 -13.92
C PHE A 170 -2.63 7.51 -12.61
N ARG A 171 -3.24 7.09 -11.48
CA ARG A 171 -2.49 6.73 -10.25
C ARG A 171 -1.77 5.40 -10.45
N VAL A 172 -0.51 5.29 -10.01
CA VAL A 172 0.24 4.02 -9.96
C VAL A 172 0.12 3.45 -8.55
N LEU A 173 -0.29 2.18 -8.44
CA LEU A 173 -0.66 1.53 -7.18
C LEU A 173 0.22 0.33 -6.81
N GLU A 174 1.14 -0.07 -7.70
CA GLU A 174 2.08 -1.18 -7.55
C GLU A 174 3.18 -1.07 -8.65
N SER A 175 4.28 -1.79 -8.47
CA SER A 175 5.40 -1.92 -9.40
C SER A 175 5.67 -3.41 -9.72
N ASP A 176 6.66 -3.71 -10.58
CA ASP A 176 6.97 -5.09 -11.02
C ASP A 176 5.80 -5.77 -11.76
N VAL A 177 5.01 -4.97 -12.48
CA VAL A 177 3.77 -5.38 -13.14
C VAL A 177 3.73 -4.89 -14.59
N ASP A 178 3.39 -5.82 -15.49
CA ASP A 178 2.94 -5.50 -16.85
C ASP A 178 1.52 -4.95 -16.82
N TYR A 179 1.39 -3.64 -17.07
CA TYR A 179 0.11 -3.02 -17.35
C TYR A 179 -0.12 -2.88 -18.85
N TYR A 180 -1.39 -2.83 -19.24
CA TYR A 180 -1.83 -2.49 -20.58
C TYR A 180 -2.77 -1.29 -20.49
N LEU A 181 -2.41 -0.20 -21.17
CA LEU A 181 -3.35 0.86 -21.49
C LEU A 181 -4.14 0.40 -22.72
N VAL A 182 -5.45 0.26 -22.57
CA VAL A 182 -6.36 -0.17 -23.64
C VAL A 182 -7.41 0.91 -23.86
N ALA A 183 -7.70 1.24 -25.12
CA ALA A 183 -8.55 2.38 -25.46
C ALA A 183 -9.42 2.11 -26.70
N GLY A 184 -10.56 2.80 -26.76
CA GLY A 184 -11.56 2.64 -27.81
C GLY A 184 -12.62 3.74 -27.74
N ASN A 185 -13.50 3.76 -28.74
CA ASN A 185 -14.69 4.61 -28.71
C ASN A 185 -15.83 3.91 -27.96
N SER A 186 -16.55 4.69 -27.16
CA SER A 186 -17.79 4.31 -26.52
C SER A 186 -18.80 3.87 -27.57
N GLN A 187 -19.24 2.62 -27.50
CA GLN A 187 -20.36 2.20 -28.32
C GLN A 187 -21.61 2.86 -27.74
N LYS A 188 -22.25 3.73 -28.53
CA LYS A 188 -23.64 4.13 -28.28
C LYS A 188 -24.52 2.91 -28.51
N GLU A 189 -24.73 2.14 -27.44
CA GLU A 189 -25.67 1.02 -27.45
C GLU A 189 -27.06 1.53 -27.83
N ALA A 190 -27.49 1.21 -29.05
CA ALA A 190 -28.91 1.10 -29.35
C ALA A 190 -29.42 -0.09 -28.53
N SER A 191 -30.24 0.18 -27.51
CA SER A 191 -30.63 -0.81 -26.52
C SER A 191 -31.24 -2.07 -27.15
N SER A 192 -30.53 -3.19 -27.04
CA SER A 192 -31.00 -4.53 -27.35
C SER A 192 -30.90 -5.40 -26.10
N SER A 193 -31.95 -5.37 -25.27
CA SER A 193 -32.08 -6.28 -24.14
C SER A 193 -32.30 -7.71 -24.64
N GLU A 194 -31.30 -8.58 -24.48
CA GLU A 194 -31.50 -10.04 -24.61
C GLU A 194 -31.73 -10.66 -23.23
N SER A 195 -32.99 -10.96 -22.95
CA SER A 195 -33.42 -11.68 -21.75
C SER A 195 -32.87 -13.09 -21.71
N GLN A 196 -32.48 -13.58 -20.52
CA GLN A 196 -32.11 -14.98 -20.34
C GLN A 196 -33.31 -15.90 -20.62
N SER A 197 -33.30 -16.57 -21.78
CA SER A 197 -34.21 -17.67 -22.08
C SER A 197 -33.52 -19.00 -21.80
N SER A 198 -34.14 -19.85 -20.99
CA SER A 198 -33.63 -21.20 -20.69
C SER A 198 -33.89 -22.13 -21.87
N GLY A 199 -32.83 -22.59 -22.53
CA GLY A 199 -32.90 -23.57 -23.62
C GLY A 199 -31.80 -24.63 -23.48
N ALA A 200 -32.18 -25.82 -23.03
CA ALA A 200 -31.24 -26.95 -22.90
C ALA A 200 -31.08 -27.69 -24.25
N PRO A 201 -29.85 -27.99 -24.69
CA PRO A 201 -29.61 -28.84 -25.85
C PRO A 201 -29.50 -30.32 -25.45
N THR A 202 -30.58 -31.08 -25.65
CA THR A 202 -30.50 -32.54 -25.74
C THR A 202 -30.09 -32.91 -27.16
N THR A 203 -28.95 -33.57 -27.35
CA THR A 203 -28.53 -34.08 -28.66
C THR A 203 -28.14 -35.56 -28.56
N ALA A 204 -28.71 -36.38 -29.44
CA ALA A 204 -28.52 -37.83 -29.45
C ALA A 204 -27.40 -38.29 -30.41
N THR A 205 -26.94 -39.52 -30.23
CA THR A 205 -25.84 -40.17 -30.95
C THR A 205 -26.25 -40.73 -32.32
N SER A 206 -25.34 -40.65 -33.31
CA SER A 206 -25.12 -41.62 -34.40
C SER A 206 -23.77 -41.28 -35.04
N GLU A 207 -22.67 -42.03 -34.90
CA GLU A 207 -22.35 -43.43 -35.26
C GLU A 207 -21.93 -43.67 -36.72
N SER A 208 -20.62 -43.71 -36.95
CA SER A 208 -19.87 -44.72 -37.74
C SER A 208 -18.36 -44.42 -37.58
N ALA A 209 -17.53 -45.25 -36.93
CA ALA A 209 -17.04 -46.59 -37.31
C ALA A 209 -15.80 -46.51 -38.26
N THR A 210 -14.71 -47.27 -38.10
CA THR A 210 -14.45 -48.44 -37.22
C THR A 210 -12.94 -48.75 -37.06
N THR A 211 -12.52 -49.28 -35.88
CA THR A 211 -11.33 -50.15 -35.60
C THR A 211 -9.91 -49.64 -35.98
N GLU A 212 -8.79 -50.13 -35.45
CA GLU A 212 -8.43 -51.37 -34.69
C GLU A 212 -7.77 -51.03 -33.31
N THR A 213 -8.10 -51.71 -32.20
CA THR A 213 -7.46 -52.94 -31.60
C THR A 213 -6.04 -52.63 -31.02
N GLU A 214 -5.61 -53.06 -29.81
CA GLU A 214 -6.03 -54.16 -28.91
C GLU A 214 -5.78 -53.86 -27.40
N ASN A 215 -6.42 -54.62 -26.50
CA ASN A 215 -6.21 -54.60 -25.03
C ASN A 215 -6.44 -56.01 -24.45
N PRO A 216 -5.52 -56.55 -23.63
CA PRO A 216 -5.83 -56.88 -22.21
C PRO A 216 -4.64 -56.67 -21.25
N ALA A 217 -4.76 -56.64 -19.92
CA ALA A 217 -5.90 -56.50 -18.99
C ALA A 217 -5.37 -56.13 -17.56
N ALA A 218 -6.30 -55.84 -16.64
CA ALA A 218 -6.08 -55.71 -15.18
C ALA A 218 -6.26 -57.11 -14.49
N PRO A 219 -6.38 -57.29 -13.14
CA PRO A 219 -6.42 -56.33 -12.01
C PRO A 219 -5.61 -56.74 -10.75
N ASP A 220 -5.88 -56.04 -9.62
CA ASP A 220 -5.61 -56.41 -8.21
C ASP A 220 -4.12 -56.54 -7.78
N GLU A 221 -3.76 -56.55 -6.49
CA GLU A 221 -4.57 -56.62 -5.25
C GLU A 221 -4.03 -55.66 -4.17
N ALA A 222 -4.73 -55.52 -3.04
CA ALA A 222 -4.25 -54.80 -1.86
C ALA A 222 -3.42 -55.70 -0.91
N THR A 223 -2.91 -55.11 0.19
CA THR A 223 -3.20 -55.50 1.61
C THR A 223 -1.98 -55.45 2.56
N THR A 224 -2.16 -54.80 3.73
CA THR A 224 -1.46 -54.99 5.05
C THR A 224 0.06 -54.93 5.25
N ALA A 225 0.42 -54.18 6.32
CA ALA A 225 1.32 -54.58 7.44
C ALA A 225 2.83 -54.78 7.19
N ASP A 226 3.72 -54.72 8.20
CA ASP A 226 3.76 -54.04 9.51
C ASP A 226 5.21 -54.18 10.06
N SER A 227 5.58 -53.41 11.09
CA SER A 227 6.74 -53.65 11.97
C SER A 227 8.16 -53.47 11.36
N ALA A 228 9.20 -53.13 12.13
CA ALA A 228 9.26 -52.55 13.47
C ALA A 228 10.64 -51.95 13.80
N THR A 229 10.66 -51.12 14.86
CA THR A 229 11.79 -50.86 15.80
C THR A 229 13.13 -50.31 15.29
N GLY A 230 13.54 -49.19 15.91
CA GLY A 230 14.88 -48.60 15.83
C GLY A 230 15.15 -47.69 17.04
N THR A 231 15.03 -48.23 18.26
CA THR A 231 15.14 -47.47 19.51
C THR A 231 16.59 -47.41 20.03
N LEU A 232 17.01 -46.23 20.54
CA LEU A 232 18.03 -45.91 21.58
C LEU A 232 18.57 -44.48 21.28
N ALA A 233 18.94 -43.62 22.23
CA ALA A 233 18.58 -43.47 23.63
C ALA A 233 18.99 -42.06 24.12
N THR A 234 18.32 -41.56 25.15
CA THR A 234 18.51 -40.24 25.78
C THR A 234 19.91 -40.04 26.37
N THR A 235 20.37 -38.78 26.44
CA THR A 235 21.14 -38.31 27.60
C THR A 235 20.66 -36.92 27.99
N GLU A 236 20.22 -36.75 29.22
CA GLU A 236 19.91 -35.45 29.82
C GLU A 236 21.19 -34.79 30.35
N LEU A 237 21.14 -33.48 30.58
CA LEU A 237 21.68 -32.89 31.81
C LEU A 237 20.85 -31.64 32.18
N ALA A 238 20.42 -31.57 33.43
CA ALA A 238 19.61 -30.48 33.99
C ALA A 238 20.30 -29.87 35.22
N GLY A 239 19.88 -28.67 35.64
CA GLY A 239 20.41 -27.99 36.83
C GLY A 239 20.54 -26.47 36.69
N ASP A 240 20.10 -25.63 37.64
CA ASP A 240 18.75 -25.43 38.24
C ASP A 240 18.83 -24.24 39.22
N LYS A 241 17.95 -23.23 39.07
CA LYS A 241 17.56 -22.20 40.09
C LYS A 241 18.69 -21.30 40.69
N ASP A 242 18.42 -20.28 41.53
CA ASP A 242 17.17 -19.80 42.18
C ASP A 242 17.11 -18.25 42.38
N ALA A 243 15.94 -17.75 42.84
CA ALA A 243 15.54 -16.53 43.62
C ALA A 243 16.46 -15.27 43.74
N ALA A 244 16.00 -14.04 44.12
CA ALA A 244 14.74 -13.52 44.71
C ALA A 244 14.59 -12.00 44.33
N GLU A 245 13.40 -11.37 44.24
CA GLU A 245 12.67 -10.57 45.27
C GLU A 245 13.42 -9.30 45.81
N GLN A 246 12.84 -8.13 46.16
CA GLN A 246 11.47 -7.68 46.54
C GLN A 246 11.20 -6.16 46.26
N GLU A 247 9.90 -5.79 46.12
CA GLU A 247 9.18 -4.52 46.48
C GLU A 247 9.76 -3.08 46.20
N ALA A 248 9.06 -1.92 46.34
CA ALA A 248 7.72 -1.58 46.86
C ALA A 248 7.08 -0.29 46.25
N ALA A 249 5.73 -0.22 46.31
CA ALA A 249 4.83 0.95 46.54
C ALA A 249 4.98 2.32 45.81
N GLY A 250 3.84 2.93 45.43
CA GLY A 250 3.77 4.37 45.10
C GLY A 250 2.57 4.89 44.30
N ASN A 251 1.36 4.94 44.88
CA ASN A 251 0.21 5.70 44.34
C ASN A 251 -0.09 6.90 45.28
N PRO A 252 -0.49 8.07 44.75
CA PRO A 252 -1.86 8.50 45.06
C PRO A 252 -2.63 9.15 43.89
N SER A 253 -3.96 9.00 43.94
CA SER A 253 -4.94 9.60 43.02
C SER A 253 -5.29 11.05 43.38
N VAL A 254 -5.64 11.87 42.37
CA VAL A 254 -6.36 13.18 42.38
C VAL A 254 -6.28 13.75 40.96
N THR A 255 -7.29 14.34 40.30
CA THR A 255 -8.75 14.46 40.51
C THR A 255 -9.41 14.83 39.16
N ASN A 256 -10.74 14.67 39.05
CA ASN A 256 -11.58 15.23 37.98
C ASN A 256 -11.16 16.64 37.48
N ASN A 257 -11.39 16.90 36.19
CA ASN A 257 -12.40 17.91 35.88
C ASN A 257 -13.07 17.69 34.51
N GLN A 258 -14.40 17.60 34.55
CA GLN A 258 -15.23 17.95 33.40
C GLN A 258 -15.15 19.47 33.20
N SER A 259 -15.34 19.95 31.97
CA SER A 259 -15.68 21.35 31.74
C SER A 259 -16.66 21.45 30.58
N GLN A 260 -17.79 22.11 30.82
CA GLN A 260 -18.93 22.16 29.91
C GLN A 260 -19.45 23.60 29.83
N VAL A 261 -19.90 24.00 28.63
CA VAL A 261 -20.66 25.22 28.27
C VAL A 261 -20.06 26.61 28.57
N VAL A 262 -20.19 27.47 27.55
CA VAL A 262 -20.03 28.93 27.59
C VAL A 262 -21.34 29.56 28.14
N PRO A 263 -21.30 30.79 28.71
CA PRO A 263 -21.61 31.97 27.89
C PRO A 263 -20.71 33.20 28.22
N GLY A 264 -20.60 34.24 27.39
CA GLY A 264 -21.18 34.48 26.07
C GLY A 264 -21.85 35.85 25.98
N GLU A 265 -21.32 36.78 25.17
CA GLU A 265 -21.98 38.08 24.90
C GLU A 265 -21.69 38.63 23.48
N LYS A 266 -22.35 39.72 23.10
CA LYS A 266 -22.86 39.99 21.74
C LYS A 266 -22.35 41.32 21.16
N SER A 267 -22.19 41.43 19.84
CA SER A 267 -22.26 42.72 19.12
C SER A 267 -22.58 42.54 17.63
N GLU A 268 -23.08 43.59 16.98
CA GLU A 268 -23.75 43.57 15.67
C GLU A 268 -23.43 44.86 14.87
N SER A 269 -23.48 44.92 13.52
CA SER A 269 -23.85 43.93 12.50
C SER A 269 -22.76 43.93 11.38
N LYS A 270 -22.91 44.12 10.06
CA LYS A 270 -24.04 44.33 9.13
C LYS A 270 -23.58 44.01 7.68
N GLY A 271 -24.39 43.35 6.86
CA GLY A 271 -24.07 43.11 5.44
C GLY A 271 -25.18 42.36 4.68
N ASN A 272 -25.68 42.93 3.58
CA ASN A 272 -26.86 42.44 2.86
C ASN A 272 -26.53 42.00 1.43
N SER A 273 -26.92 40.80 1.04
CA SER A 273 -27.74 40.51 -0.16
C SER A 273 -27.80 39.01 -0.41
N GLU A 274 -29.01 38.51 -0.64
CA GLU A 274 -29.23 37.16 -1.16
C GLU A 274 -28.80 37.10 -2.63
N ALA A 275 -28.10 36.03 -2.99
CA ALA A 275 -27.90 35.62 -4.37
C ALA A 275 -28.30 34.14 -4.43
N ASP A 276 -29.48 33.88 -4.98
CA ASP A 276 -30.08 32.55 -4.98
C ASP A 276 -29.17 31.56 -5.71
N LYS A 277 -28.83 30.48 -5.01
CA LYS A 277 -28.13 29.33 -5.56
C LYS A 277 -29.00 28.12 -5.31
N GLU A 278 -29.57 27.59 -6.39
CA GLU A 278 -30.18 26.26 -6.39
C GLU A 278 -29.21 25.25 -5.76
N THR A 279 -29.52 24.84 -4.53
CA THR A 279 -28.77 23.80 -3.83
C THR A 279 -29.17 22.45 -4.39
N THR A 280 -28.48 22.06 -5.48
CA THR A 280 -28.30 20.63 -5.77
C THR A 280 -27.89 19.92 -4.48
N PRO A 281 -28.47 18.75 -4.15
CA PRO A 281 -28.15 18.05 -2.92
C PRO A 281 -26.64 17.79 -2.85
N ASN A 282 -25.96 18.44 -1.91
CA ASN A 282 -24.52 18.29 -1.72
C ASN A 282 -24.26 16.90 -1.14
N LYS A 283 -24.18 15.90 -2.02
CA LYS A 283 -23.87 14.51 -1.70
C LYS A 283 -22.57 14.49 -0.90
N GLU A 284 -22.65 14.16 0.38
CA GLU A 284 -21.48 14.04 1.23
C GLU A 284 -20.49 13.02 0.63
N ALA A 285 -19.20 13.35 0.69
CA ALA A 285 -18.16 12.46 0.20
C ALA A 285 -18.13 11.18 1.06
N THR A 286 -17.94 10.02 0.43
CA THR A 286 -17.95 8.73 1.12
C THR A 286 -16.86 7.79 0.61
N VAL A 287 -16.05 7.29 1.52
CA VAL A 287 -15.17 6.14 1.24
C VAL A 287 -15.93 4.83 1.43
N THR A 288 -15.38 3.75 0.90
CA THR A 288 -15.86 2.38 1.15
C THR A 288 -14.86 1.69 2.07
N PHE A 289 -15.15 1.61 3.36
CA PHE A 289 -14.23 1.06 4.37
C PHE A 289 -14.57 -0.39 4.71
N SER A 290 -13.56 -1.20 5.06
CA SER A 290 -13.73 -2.60 5.48
C SER A 290 -12.59 -3.08 6.39
N ILE A 291 -12.84 -4.14 7.15
CA ILE A 291 -11.86 -4.78 8.05
C ILE A 291 -11.95 -6.29 7.86
N SER A 292 -10.84 -6.93 7.49
CA SER A 292 -10.81 -8.35 7.14
C SER A 292 -9.72 -9.14 7.87
N ALA A 293 -10.09 -10.30 8.39
CA ALA A 293 -9.22 -11.33 8.95
C ALA A 293 -9.15 -12.58 8.06
N LYS A 294 -9.43 -12.44 6.75
CA LYS A 294 -9.65 -13.56 5.83
C LYS A 294 -8.42 -14.45 5.57
N THR A 295 -7.22 -13.89 5.72
CA THR A 295 -5.94 -14.60 5.69
C THR A 295 -5.85 -15.68 6.75
N ILE A 296 -6.35 -15.41 7.96
CA ILE A 296 -6.36 -16.34 9.10
C ILE A 296 -7.12 -17.63 8.77
N LEU A 297 -8.17 -17.57 7.94
CA LEU A 297 -8.93 -18.76 7.51
C LEU A 297 -8.09 -19.75 6.68
N ASN A 298 -7.02 -19.29 6.03
CA ASN A 298 -6.07 -20.14 5.29
C ASN A 298 -4.85 -20.54 6.14
N ASN A 299 -4.67 -19.92 7.31
CA ASN A 299 -3.50 -20.05 8.20
C ASN A 299 -3.92 -20.47 9.62
N TRP A 300 -5.03 -21.19 9.76
CA TRP A 300 -5.71 -21.44 11.03
C TRP A 300 -4.84 -22.11 12.10
N ASP A 301 -3.92 -22.99 11.69
CA ASP A 301 -2.99 -23.68 12.59
C ASP A 301 -1.89 -22.76 13.17
N GLN A 302 -1.68 -21.57 12.58
CA GLN A 302 -0.78 -20.54 13.10
C GLN A 302 -1.46 -19.67 14.17
N LEU A 303 -2.79 -19.60 14.19
CA LEU A 303 -3.55 -18.76 15.10
C LEU A 303 -3.56 -19.33 16.52
N LYS A 304 -3.19 -18.49 17.51
CA LYS A 304 -3.35 -18.78 18.93
C LYS A 304 -4.78 -19.27 19.24
N LYS A 305 -4.92 -20.38 19.95
CA LYS A 305 -6.21 -21.10 20.09
C LYS A 305 -7.30 -20.27 20.77
N GLU A 306 -6.91 -19.47 21.75
CA GLU A 306 -7.76 -18.51 22.47
C GLU A 306 -8.28 -17.36 21.59
N LYS A 307 -7.70 -17.16 20.39
CA LYS A 307 -8.11 -16.13 19.43
C LYS A 307 -9.11 -16.64 18.38
N GLN A 308 -9.24 -17.96 18.22
CA GLN A 308 -10.19 -18.60 17.28
C GLN A 308 -11.64 -18.11 17.40
N PRO A 309 -12.22 -17.82 18.60
CA PRO A 309 -13.59 -17.32 18.72
C PRO A 309 -13.85 -15.95 18.09
N PHE A 310 -12.80 -15.16 17.81
CA PHE A 310 -12.91 -13.79 17.31
C PHE A 310 -12.73 -13.69 15.78
N VAL A 311 -12.53 -14.80 15.07
CA VAL A 311 -12.40 -14.83 13.61
C VAL A 311 -13.77 -15.07 12.96
N PRO A 312 -14.31 -14.12 12.17
CA PRO A 312 -15.58 -14.32 11.46
C PRO A 312 -15.45 -15.39 10.37
N LYS A 313 -16.48 -16.22 10.21
CA LYS A 313 -16.47 -17.41 9.31
C LYS A 313 -16.25 -17.09 7.83
N ASP A 314 -16.55 -15.87 7.39
CA ASP A 314 -16.35 -15.37 6.02
C ASP A 314 -15.07 -14.51 5.85
N GLY A 315 -14.44 -14.16 6.98
CA GLY A 315 -13.27 -13.31 7.10
C GLY A 315 -13.57 -11.81 7.23
N TRP A 316 -14.81 -11.38 7.45
CA TRP A 316 -15.17 -9.96 7.59
C TRP A 316 -15.48 -9.57 9.04
N ILE A 317 -14.60 -8.77 9.65
CA ILE A 317 -14.86 -8.09 10.93
C ILE A 317 -15.76 -6.88 10.70
N LEU A 318 -15.53 -6.17 9.59
CA LEU A 318 -16.43 -5.17 9.05
C LEU A 318 -16.52 -5.36 7.54
N ALA A 319 -17.70 -5.76 7.06
CA ALA A 319 -17.99 -5.86 5.64
C ALA A 319 -17.93 -4.48 4.95
N PRO A 320 -17.68 -4.39 3.63
CA PRO A 320 -17.58 -3.12 2.90
C PRO A 320 -18.75 -2.16 3.15
N THR A 321 -18.48 -1.09 3.90
CA THR A 321 -19.44 -0.14 4.45
C THR A 321 -19.12 1.27 3.97
N LYS A 322 -20.15 2.09 3.72
CA LYS A 322 -19.95 3.51 3.38
C LYS A 322 -19.70 4.33 4.65
N VAL A 323 -18.56 5.02 4.69
CA VAL A 323 -18.17 5.91 5.80
C VAL A 323 -18.08 7.35 5.27
N PRO A 324 -18.74 8.33 5.90
CA PRO A 324 -18.62 9.74 5.51
C PRO A 324 -17.17 10.22 5.64
N LEU A 325 -16.68 10.89 4.59
CA LEU A 325 -15.34 11.46 4.49
C LEU A 325 -15.39 12.96 4.77
N LYS A 326 -14.55 13.43 5.68
CA LYS A 326 -14.43 14.82 6.10
C LYS A 326 -13.12 15.41 5.59
N ALA A 327 -13.10 16.72 5.36
CA ALA A 327 -11.90 17.42 4.94
C ALA A 327 -10.78 17.30 6.00
N GLY A 328 -9.68 16.65 5.63
CA GLY A 328 -8.54 16.42 6.52
C GLY A 328 -8.61 15.13 7.37
N ASP A 329 -9.61 14.25 7.16
CA ASP A 329 -9.59 12.89 7.70
C ASP A 329 -8.30 12.16 7.28
N SER A 330 -7.79 11.29 8.16
CA SER A 330 -6.85 10.23 7.79
C SER A 330 -7.52 8.86 7.72
N VAL A 331 -6.80 7.85 7.22
CA VAL A 331 -7.25 6.44 7.30
C VAL A 331 -7.45 6.00 8.76
N TYR A 332 -6.70 6.57 9.71
CA TYR A 332 -6.90 6.33 11.14
C TYR A 332 -8.23 6.90 11.65
N ASP A 333 -8.59 8.14 11.25
CA ASP A 333 -9.86 8.77 11.65
C ASP A 333 -11.09 8.08 11.07
N LEU A 334 -10.92 7.43 9.91
CA LEU A 334 -11.91 6.56 9.30
C LEU A 334 -12.00 5.20 10.00
N LEU A 335 -10.86 4.60 10.38
CA LEU A 335 -10.79 3.36 11.13
C LEU A 335 -11.49 3.49 12.50
N VAL A 336 -11.07 4.46 13.31
CA VAL A 336 -11.62 4.73 14.65
C VAL A 336 -13.12 5.00 14.60
N ARG A 337 -13.60 5.65 13.53
CA ARG A 337 -15.03 5.90 13.29
C ARG A 337 -15.76 4.61 12.95
N ALA A 338 -15.24 3.85 11.98
CA ALA A 338 -15.84 2.61 11.51
C ALA A 338 -15.91 1.52 12.60
N THR A 339 -14.88 1.40 13.45
CA THR A 339 -14.87 0.44 14.57
C THR A 339 -15.82 0.87 15.67
N ARG A 340 -15.76 2.14 16.13
CA ARG A 340 -16.66 2.70 17.15
C ARG A 340 -18.13 2.57 16.74
N ASP A 341 -18.47 2.96 15.51
CA ASP A 341 -19.86 3.01 15.05
C ASP A 341 -20.44 1.60 14.80
N ALA A 342 -19.58 0.58 14.68
CA ALA A 342 -19.95 -0.83 14.60
C ALA A 342 -19.81 -1.59 15.94
N GLY A 343 -19.34 -0.95 17.02
CA GLY A 343 -19.11 -1.59 18.33
C GLY A 343 -17.91 -2.55 18.36
N ILE A 344 -16.97 -2.42 17.43
CA ILE A 344 -15.78 -3.27 17.28
C ILE A 344 -14.64 -2.71 18.15
N GLN A 345 -13.99 -3.57 18.95
CA GLN A 345 -12.80 -3.20 19.70
C GLN A 345 -11.63 -2.86 18.75
N MET A 346 -10.83 -1.86 19.10
CA MET A 346 -9.63 -1.46 18.39
C MET A 346 -8.63 -0.87 19.39
N GLU A 347 -7.38 -1.31 19.32
CA GLU A 347 -6.27 -0.80 20.13
C GLU A 347 -5.13 -0.33 19.23
N ALA A 348 -4.57 0.83 19.58
CA ALA A 348 -3.55 1.52 18.81
C ALA A 348 -2.72 2.42 19.73
N SER A 349 -1.40 2.41 19.56
CA SER A 349 -0.47 3.25 20.30
C SER A 349 0.18 4.31 19.43
N TRP A 350 0.59 5.42 20.07
CA TRP A 350 1.37 6.45 19.40
C TRP A 350 2.83 6.02 19.32
N THR A 351 3.43 6.09 18.12
CA THR A 351 4.83 5.72 17.88
C THR A 351 5.68 6.96 17.53
N PRO A 352 6.41 7.55 18.49
CA PRO A 352 7.19 8.78 18.26
C PRO A 352 8.25 8.67 17.15
N MET A 353 8.77 7.46 16.88
CA MET A 353 9.74 7.22 15.81
C MET A 353 9.16 7.41 14.41
N TYR A 354 7.85 7.17 14.23
CA TYR A 354 7.15 7.27 12.94
C TYR A 354 6.16 8.43 12.90
N ASP A 355 6.01 9.18 14.00
CA ASP A 355 5.08 10.31 14.16
C ASP A 355 3.63 9.90 13.79
N ALA A 356 3.25 8.66 14.13
CA ALA A 356 2.03 8.00 13.67
C ALA A 356 1.46 7.04 14.72
N TYR A 357 0.18 6.70 14.57
CA TYR A 357 -0.46 5.62 15.31
C TYR A 357 -0.16 4.26 14.65
N TYR A 358 0.26 3.29 15.47
CA TYR A 358 0.40 1.89 15.12
C TYR A 358 -0.87 1.13 15.56
N ILE A 359 -1.33 0.16 14.76
CA ILE A 359 -2.57 -0.59 15.05
C ILE A 359 -2.19 -1.95 15.64
N GLU A 360 -2.31 -2.06 16.97
CA GLU A 360 -1.91 -3.24 17.74
C GLU A 360 -2.94 -4.36 17.59
N GLY A 361 -4.23 -4.02 17.61
CA GLY A 361 -5.32 -5.00 17.51
C GLY A 361 -6.66 -4.44 17.05
N ILE A 362 -7.47 -5.30 16.43
CA ILE A 362 -8.86 -5.03 16.07
C ILE A 362 -9.68 -6.31 16.32
N ASN A 363 -10.84 -6.18 16.95
CA ASN A 363 -11.74 -7.29 17.28
C ASN A 363 -11.03 -8.42 18.07
N GLN A 364 -10.26 -8.07 19.09
CA GLN A 364 -9.41 -8.96 19.89
C GLN A 364 -8.31 -9.74 19.13
N LEU A 365 -8.11 -9.48 17.83
CA LEU A 365 -7.05 -10.04 17.00
C LEU A 365 -5.92 -9.01 16.86
N TYR A 366 -4.72 -9.37 17.32
CA TYR A 366 -3.56 -8.49 17.47
C TYR A 366 -2.40 -8.90 16.58
N GLU A 367 -1.40 -8.04 16.49
CA GLU A 367 -0.06 -8.45 16.07
C GLU A 367 0.40 -9.73 16.80
N PHE A 368 1.18 -10.54 16.09
CA PHE A 368 1.73 -11.81 16.55
C PHE A 368 0.71 -12.90 16.96
N ASP A 369 -0.59 -12.73 16.73
CA ASP A 369 -1.60 -13.77 17.00
C ASP A 369 -1.57 -14.94 16.00
N CYS A 370 -1.03 -14.75 14.79
CA CYS A 370 -0.67 -15.81 13.84
C CYS A 370 0.86 -15.96 13.71
N GLY A 371 1.62 -15.79 14.80
CA GLY A 371 3.08 -15.89 14.80
C GLY A 371 3.81 -14.59 14.42
N GLY A 372 5.15 -14.61 14.50
CA GLY A 372 6.00 -13.39 14.52
C GLY A 372 5.95 -12.46 13.30
N LEU A 373 5.30 -12.86 12.20
CA LEU A 373 5.15 -12.09 10.96
C LEU A 373 3.72 -11.54 10.76
N SER A 374 2.85 -11.69 11.76
CA SER A 374 1.42 -11.38 11.68
C SER A 374 1.03 -10.05 12.34
N GLY A 375 0.01 -9.38 11.80
CA GLY A 375 -0.46 -8.08 12.26
C GLY A 375 -1.38 -7.36 11.28
N TRP A 376 -1.57 -6.05 11.47
CA TRP A 376 -2.51 -5.23 10.70
C TRP A 376 -1.83 -4.38 9.62
N MET A 377 -2.22 -4.61 8.36
CA MET A 377 -1.89 -3.75 7.23
C MET A 377 -3.13 -3.01 6.73
N PHE A 378 -2.94 -1.97 5.92
CA PHE A 378 -4.03 -1.29 5.24
C PHE A 378 -3.71 -1.06 3.77
N GLN A 379 -4.77 -1.02 2.95
CA GLN A 379 -4.67 -0.64 1.55
C GLN A 379 -5.67 0.47 1.21
N VAL A 380 -5.28 1.35 0.28
CA VAL A 380 -6.14 2.36 -0.35
C VAL A 380 -6.18 2.07 -1.86
N ASN A 381 -7.37 1.76 -2.36
CA ASN A 381 -7.67 1.29 -3.73
C ASN A 381 -6.91 0.04 -4.21
N GLY A 382 -6.17 -0.64 -3.34
CA GLY A 382 -5.31 -1.78 -3.71
C GLY A 382 -3.81 -1.49 -3.59
N TRP A 383 -3.41 -0.24 -3.30
CA TRP A 383 -2.03 0.08 -2.89
C TRP A 383 -1.88 -0.07 -1.37
N PHE A 384 -0.81 -0.74 -0.92
CA PHE A 384 -0.40 -0.82 0.49
C PHE A 384 0.61 0.29 0.82
N PRO A 385 0.28 1.29 1.66
CA PRO A 385 1.20 2.38 1.98
C PRO A 385 2.32 1.95 2.95
N ASN A 386 3.57 2.36 2.67
CA ASN A 386 4.73 2.04 3.51
C ASN A 386 4.91 2.98 4.74
N TYR A 387 3.79 3.51 5.26
CA TYR A 387 3.70 4.42 6.40
C TYR A 387 2.33 4.32 7.10
N GLY A 388 2.26 4.69 8.39
CA GLY A 388 1.07 4.47 9.23
C GLY A 388 -0.23 5.15 8.78
N THR A 389 -1.37 4.57 9.17
CA THR A 389 -2.74 4.99 8.79
C THR A 389 -3.03 6.47 9.09
N SER A 390 -2.50 7.01 10.18
CA SER A 390 -2.68 8.41 10.59
C SER A 390 -1.87 9.42 9.76
N LYS A 391 -1.02 8.96 8.82
CA LYS A 391 -0.32 9.82 7.85
C LYS A 391 -0.99 9.85 6.47
N TYR A 392 -1.86 8.89 6.14
CA TYR A 392 -2.58 8.90 4.86
C TYR A 392 -3.81 9.81 4.96
N THR A 393 -3.77 10.98 4.31
CA THR A 393 -4.86 11.98 4.27
C THR A 393 -5.30 12.37 2.84
N ASP A 394 -4.75 11.74 1.79
CA ASP A 394 -5.06 12.03 0.39
C ASP A 394 -6.32 11.27 -0.09
N LEU A 395 -7.43 11.51 0.60
CA LEU A 395 -8.66 10.72 0.49
C LEU A 395 -9.72 11.43 -0.36
N HIS A 396 -10.39 10.66 -1.22
CA HIS A 396 -11.35 11.14 -2.21
C HIS A 396 -12.71 10.43 -2.10
N ASP A 397 -13.80 11.05 -2.59
CA ASP A 397 -15.10 10.37 -2.69
C ASP A 397 -14.98 9.13 -3.60
N GLY A 398 -15.48 8.00 -3.11
CA GLY A 398 -15.42 6.72 -3.81
C GLY A 398 -14.23 5.83 -3.48
N ASP A 399 -13.14 6.35 -2.88
CA ASP A 399 -11.96 5.54 -2.54
C ASP A 399 -12.32 4.31 -1.70
N VAL A 400 -11.68 3.17 -1.98
CA VAL A 400 -11.91 1.87 -1.32
C VAL A 400 -10.77 1.59 -0.37
N ILE A 401 -11.08 1.40 0.92
CA ILE A 401 -10.09 1.25 1.99
C ILE A 401 -10.37 -0.04 2.74
N GLN A 402 -9.30 -0.76 3.07
CA GLN A 402 -9.39 -2.01 3.81
C GLN A 402 -8.26 -2.11 4.83
N MET A 403 -8.61 -2.32 6.09
CA MET A 403 -7.70 -2.96 7.05
C MET A 403 -7.70 -4.46 6.78
N ALA A 404 -6.53 -5.06 6.68
CA ALA A 404 -6.36 -6.48 6.42
C ALA A 404 -5.35 -7.06 7.40
N TYR A 405 -5.73 -8.17 8.05
CA TYR A 405 -4.81 -8.97 8.82
C TYR A 405 -3.86 -9.71 7.87
N THR A 406 -2.57 -9.77 8.20
CA THR A 406 -1.56 -10.60 7.54
C THR A 406 -1.09 -11.68 8.50
N CYS A 407 -0.80 -12.87 8.00
CA CYS A 407 -0.04 -13.90 8.71
C CYS A 407 1.47 -13.89 8.33
N ASP A 408 1.82 -13.28 7.19
CA ASP A 408 3.14 -13.40 6.53
C ASP A 408 3.63 -12.06 5.94
N LEU A 409 3.79 -11.02 6.77
CA LEU A 409 4.20 -9.65 6.42
C LEU A 409 3.51 -8.99 5.18
N GLY A 410 2.33 -9.48 4.79
CA GLY A 410 1.55 -9.01 3.65
C GLY A 410 1.74 -9.81 2.36
N HIS A 411 2.63 -10.80 2.32
CA HIS A 411 2.78 -11.69 1.15
C HIS A 411 1.48 -12.50 0.89
N ASP A 412 0.77 -12.88 1.95
CA ASP A 412 -0.56 -13.51 1.89
C ASP A 412 -1.69 -12.56 1.46
N LEU A 413 -1.46 -11.24 1.54
CA LEU A 413 -2.32 -10.18 1.01
C LEU A 413 -1.96 -9.75 -0.41
N GLY A 414 -0.77 -10.12 -0.91
CA GLY A 414 -0.22 -9.65 -2.18
C GLY A 414 0.47 -8.29 -2.11
N ALA A 415 0.97 -7.90 -0.93
CA ALA A 415 1.96 -6.83 -0.78
C ALA A 415 3.36 -7.34 -1.17
N ASN A 416 4.19 -6.45 -1.72
CA ASN A 416 5.43 -6.75 -2.47
C ASN A 416 6.65 -5.99 -1.93
#